data_AF-A0A942MYH0-F1
#
_entry.id   AF-A0A942MYH0-F1
#
_cell.length_a   1.000
_cell.length_b   1.000
_cell.length_c   1.000
_cell.angle_alpha   90.00
_cell.angle_beta   90.00
_cell.angle_gamma   90.00
#
_symmetry.space_group_name_H-M   'P 1'
#
loop_
_entity.id
_entity.type
_entity.pdbx_description
1 polymer ?
#
loop_
_entity_poly.entity_id
_entity_poly.type
_entity_poly.pdbx_seq_one_letter_code
_entity_poly.pdbx_strand_id
1 'polypeptide(L)'
;MNKKLNFLIAFLALISLSFISCSDALDLNEFKIENRSGGEIKINFRATEYTIANGQTMVIDDIPQGTHPYNTIFQAPANATIQTEGPVSGDVKFINGTKALLIFVSNFDGETFTIFASLSITDRADYNGLTDPLENP
;
A
#
# COMPACT_ATOMS: atom_id res chain seq x y z
N MET A 1 53.64 -15.37 -10.08
CA MET A 1 52.57 -14.43 -9.66
C MET A 1 53.08 -13.61 -8.48
N ASN A 2 53.05 -12.27 -8.56
CA ASN A 2 53.64 -11.42 -7.53
C ASN A 2 52.83 -11.54 -6.22
N LYS A 3 53.50 -11.83 -5.10
CA LYS A 3 52.84 -12.00 -3.77
C LYS A 3 51.96 -10.80 -3.40
N LYS A 4 52.35 -9.60 -3.84
CA LYS A 4 51.59 -8.35 -3.69
C LYS A 4 50.28 -8.33 -4.50
N LEU A 5 50.29 -8.87 -5.71
CA LEU A 5 49.12 -8.96 -6.59
C LEU A 5 48.11 -9.97 -6.04
N ASN A 6 48.59 -11.12 -5.51
CA ASN A 6 47.72 -12.11 -4.90
C ASN A 6 47.04 -11.58 -3.63
N PHE A 7 47.77 -10.79 -2.83
CA PHE A 7 47.22 -10.14 -1.63
C PHE A 7 46.16 -9.09 -1.99
N LEU A 8 46.39 -8.29 -3.03
CA LEU A 8 45.44 -7.28 -3.51
C LEU A 8 44.14 -7.92 -4.00
N ILE A 9 44.23 -9.02 -4.75
CA ILE A 9 43.06 -9.75 -5.26
C ILE A 9 42.26 -10.37 -4.10
N ALA A 10 42.94 -10.97 -3.12
CA ALA A 10 42.29 -11.53 -1.93
C ALA A 10 41.58 -10.45 -1.10
N PHE A 11 42.18 -9.26 -0.98
CA PHE A 11 41.60 -8.13 -0.26
C PHE A 11 40.37 -7.54 -0.98
N LEU A 12 40.42 -7.38 -2.31
CA LEU A 12 39.26 -6.95 -3.11
C LEU A 12 38.10 -7.96 -3.05
N ALA A 13 38.41 -9.26 -3.07
CA ALA A 13 37.40 -10.31 -2.92
C ALA A 13 36.71 -10.23 -1.54
N LEU A 14 37.48 -9.96 -0.47
CA LEU A 14 36.93 -9.80 0.88
C LEU A 14 36.00 -8.58 1.02
N ILE A 15 36.34 -7.45 0.38
CA ILE A 15 35.50 -6.24 0.36
C ILE A 15 34.24 -6.45 -0.48
N SER A 16 34.30 -7.23 -1.56
CA SER A 16 33.12 -7.52 -2.37
C SER A 16 32.05 -8.33 -1.61
N LEU A 17 32.46 -9.17 -0.66
CA LEU A 17 31.55 -9.95 0.20
C LEU A 17 30.81 -9.07 1.22
N SER A 18 31.37 -7.93 1.63
CA SER A 18 30.70 -6.98 2.53
C SER A 18 29.56 -6.18 1.88
N PHE A 19 29.38 -6.24 0.55
CA PHE A 19 28.24 -5.63 -0.14
C PHE A 19 27.08 -6.60 -0.40
N ILE A 20 27.19 -7.89 -0.03
CA ILE A 20 26.16 -8.91 -0.32
C ILE A 20 25.15 -9.05 0.83
N SER A 21 25.38 -8.45 1.99
CA SER A 21 24.50 -8.60 3.16
C SER A 21 23.97 -7.26 3.66
N CYS A 22 22.99 -6.75 2.93
CA CYS A 22 21.93 -5.91 3.47
C CYS A 22 20.70 -6.16 2.61
N SER A 23 20.22 -7.41 2.57
CA SER A 23 18.82 -7.66 2.24
C SER A 23 18.02 -7.41 3.51
N ASP A 24 18.05 -6.16 3.99
CA ASP A 24 16.97 -5.66 4.81
C ASP A 24 15.80 -5.58 3.83
N ALA A 25 15.08 -6.70 3.68
CA ALA A 25 13.68 -6.62 3.30
C ALA A 25 13.01 -5.85 4.44
N LEU A 26 13.19 -4.52 4.42
CA LEU A 26 12.34 -3.61 5.15
C LEU A 26 10.95 -4.02 4.71
N ASP A 27 10.12 -4.47 5.65
CA ASP A 27 8.73 -4.78 5.34
C ASP A 27 8.11 -3.49 4.80
N LEU A 28 8.04 -3.37 3.48
CA LEU A 28 7.53 -2.16 2.85
C LEU A 28 6.03 -2.10 3.12
N ASN A 29 5.56 -0.88 3.37
CA ASN A 29 4.14 -0.64 3.51
C ASN A 29 3.47 -0.83 2.15
N GLU A 30 2.34 -1.52 2.16
CA GLU A 30 1.58 -1.89 0.96
C GLU A 30 0.12 -1.47 1.13
N PHE A 31 -0.44 -0.82 0.10
CA PHE A 31 -1.88 -0.60 -0.01
C PHE A 31 -2.43 -1.32 -1.23
N LYS A 32 -3.13 -2.42 -0.98
CA LYS A 32 -3.80 -3.23 -1.99
C LYS A 32 -5.26 -2.82 -2.11
N ILE A 33 -5.71 -2.54 -3.33
CA ILE A 33 -7.08 -2.15 -3.64
C ILE A 33 -7.65 -3.16 -4.64
N GLU A 34 -8.72 -3.85 -4.27
CA GLU A 34 -9.42 -4.79 -5.13
C GLU A 34 -10.78 -4.23 -5.56
N ASN A 35 -10.99 -4.11 -6.88
CA ASN A 35 -12.27 -3.73 -7.42
C ASN A 35 -13.06 -4.96 -7.87
N ARG A 36 -14.11 -5.30 -7.14
CA ARG A 36 -15.10 -6.33 -7.50
C ARG A 36 -16.47 -5.73 -7.79
N SER A 37 -16.56 -4.40 -7.89
CA SER A 37 -17.77 -3.67 -8.26
C SER A 37 -18.03 -3.77 -9.76
N GLY A 38 -19.29 -3.62 -10.20
CA GLY A 38 -19.67 -3.80 -11.61
C GLY A 38 -19.10 -2.77 -12.58
N GLY A 39 -18.44 -1.72 -12.08
CA GLY A 39 -17.81 -0.66 -12.87
C GLY A 39 -16.36 -0.40 -12.48
N GLU A 40 -15.76 0.58 -13.14
CA GLU A 40 -14.46 1.11 -12.73
C GLU A 40 -14.59 1.94 -11.44
N ILE A 41 -13.57 1.84 -10.59
CA ILE A 41 -13.38 2.76 -9.46
C ILE A 41 -12.08 3.52 -9.64
N LYS A 42 -12.03 4.70 -9.04
CA LYS A 42 -10.81 5.50 -8.93
C LYS A 42 -10.53 5.80 -7.48
N ILE A 43 -9.29 5.66 -7.07
CA ILE A 43 -8.82 6.01 -5.73
C ILE A 43 -7.88 7.20 -5.85
N ASN A 44 -8.21 8.29 -5.15
CA ASN A 44 -7.25 9.34 -4.87
C ASN A 44 -6.51 8.99 -3.59
N PHE A 45 -5.21 8.73 -3.68
CA PHE A 45 -4.34 8.44 -2.56
C PHE A 45 -3.04 9.19 -2.74
N ARG A 46 -2.62 9.94 -1.72
CA ARG A 46 -1.39 10.78 -1.76
C ARG A 46 -1.31 11.67 -3.01
N ALA A 47 -2.41 12.37 -3.31
CA ALA A 47 -2.56 13.25 -4.47
C ALA A 47 -2.31 12.57 -5.84
N THR A 48 -2.41 11.23 -5.88
CA THR A 48 -2.31 10.44 -7.11
C THR A 48 -3.63 9.71 -7.32
N GLU A 49 -4.20 9.82 -8.53
CA GLU A 49 -5.38 9.08 -8.93
C GLU A 49 -4.97 7.73 -9.51
N TYR A 50 -5.49 6.64 -8.93
CA TYR A 50 -5.33 5.28 -9.41
C TYR A 50 -6.66 4.81 -9.97
N THR A 51 -6.66 4.35 -11.21
CA THR A 51 -7.85 3.80 -11.87
C THR A 51 -7.80 2.28 -11.80
N ILE A 52 -8.85 1.64 -11.26
CA ILE A 52 -8.93 0.19 -11.09
C ILE A 52 -10.19 -0.32 -11.81
N ALA A 53 -9.99 -1.04 -12.92
CA ALA A 53 -11.09 -1.64 -13.67
C ALA A 53 -11.78 -2.77 -12.88
N ASN A 54 -12.99 -3.16 -13.30
CA ASN A 54 -13.72 -4.29 -12.73
C ASN A 54 -12.87 -5.57 -12.74
N GLY A 55 -12.85 -6.28 -11.62
CA GLY A 55 -12.10 -7.52 -11.43
C GLY A 55 -10.60 -7.34 -11.25
N GLN A 56 -10.09 -6.10 -11.26
CA GLN A 56 -8.66 -5.82 -11.15
C GLN A 56 -8.24 -5.50 -9.71
N THR A 57 -6.95 -5.64 -9.49
CA THR A 57 -6.27 -5.27 -8.25
C THR A 57 -5.18 -4.25 -8.55
N MET A 58 -5.11 -3.20 -7.75
CA MET A 58 -4.00 -2.25 -7.73
C MET A 58 -3.20 -2.47 -6.45
N VAL A 59 -1.87 -2.40 -6.55
CA VAL A 59 -0.96 -2.45 -5.41
C VAL A 59 -0.12 -1.19 -5.43
N ILE A 60 -0.07 -0.49 -4.30
CA ILE A 60 0.76 0.68 -4.08
C ILE A 60 1.79 0.31 -3.00
N ASP A 61 3.04 0.18 -3.42
CA ASP A 61 4.15 -0.19 -2.53
C ASP A 61 4.94 1.05 -2.06
N ASP A 62 5.89 0.81 -1.15
CA ASP A 62 6.84 1.81 -0.65
C ASP A 62 6.15 3.06 -0.08
N ILE A 63 5.07 2.83 0.66
CA ILE A 63 4.30 3.91 1.27
C ILE A 63 5.05 4.42 2.51
N PRO A 64 5.34 5.74 2.61
CA PRO A 64 5.96 6.30 3.80
C PRO A 64 5.13 6.06 5.05
N GLN A 65 5.78 5.96 6.21
CA GLN A 65 5.06 5.92 7.48
C GLN A 65 4.21 7.19 7.68
N GLY A 66 3.14 7.05 8.45
CA GLY A 66 2.20 8.14 8.76
C GLY A 66 0.77 7.81 8.36
N THR A 67 -0.11 8.79 8.52
CA THR A 67 -1.53 8.69 8.20
C THR A 67 -1.78 9.33 6.85
N HIS A 68 -2.31 8.56 5.90
CA HIS A 68 -2.55 9.00 4.53
C HIS A 68 -4.05 8.92 4.22
N PRO A 69 -4.68 10.04 3.82
CA PRO A 69 -6.07 10.02 3.40
C PRO A 69 -6.23 9.36 2.03
N TYR A 70 -7.35 8.68 1.85
CA TYR A 70 -7.82 8.21 0.56
C TYR A 70 -9.29 8.57 0.35
N ASN A 71 -9.64 8.75 -0.92
CA ASN A 71 -11.03 8.95 -1.33
C ASN A 71 -11.33 8.12 -2.58
N THR A 72 -12.55 7.57 -2.64
CA THR A 72 -13.02 6.78 -3.79
C THR A 72 -13.96 7.59 -4.65
N ILE A 73 -13.78 7.46 -5.96
CA ILE A 73 -14.66 7.99 -6.99
C ILE A 73 -15.18 6.80 -7.79
N PHE A 74 -16.48 6.75 -8.00
CA PHE A 74 -17.15 5.70 -8.76
C PHE A 74 -18.28 6.32 -9.58
N GLN A 75 -18.68 5.62 -10.65
CA GLN A 75 -19.80 6.04 -11.48
C GLN A 75 -21.02 5.18 -11.15
N ALA A 76 -22.09 5.83 -10.73
CA ALA A 76 -23.40 5.19 -10.57
C ALA A 76 -24.21 5.32 -11.87
N PRO A 77 -25.16 4.40 -12.13
CA PRO A 77 -26.13 4.56 -13.21
C PRO A 77 -26.88 5.89 -13.13
N ALA A 78 -27.24 6.45 -14.29
CA ALA A 78 -28.02 7.68 -14.33
C ALA A 78 -29.35 7.51 -13.61
N ASN A 79 -29.73 8.53 -12.82
CA ASN A 79 -30.95 8.57 -12.02
C ASN A 79 -31.04 7.53 -10.89
N ALA A 80 -29.96 6.80 -10.58
CA ALA A 80 -29.94 5.91 -9.43
C ALA A 80 -29.80 6.70 -8.12
N THR A 81 -30.45 6.23 -7.06
CA THR A 81 -30.13 6.66 -5.70
C THR A 81 -28.80 6.05 -5.29
N ILE A 82 -27.86 6.88 -4.81
CA ILE A 82 -26.54 6.40 -4.40
C ILE A 82 -26.53 6.10 -2.90
N GLN A 83 -26.08 4.91 -2.55
CA GLN A 83 -25.79 4.52 -1.17
C GLN A 83 -24.36 4.01 -1.04
N THR A 84 -23.75 4.27 0.10
CA THR A 84 -22.38 3.85 0.41
C THR A 84 -22.37 3.12 1.74
N GLU A 85 -21.74 1.96 1.78
CA GLU A 85 -21.55 1.19 3.01
C GLU A 85 -20.06 0.92 3.23
N GLY A 86 -19.61 1.07 4.48
CA GLY A 86 -18.21 0.87 4.85
C GLY A 86 -17.28 2.04 4.45
N PRO A 87 -15.96 1.83 4.50
CA PRO A 87 -14.97 2.89 4.35
C PRO A 87 -14.69 3.20 2.87
N VAL A 88 -15.63 3.86 2.21
CA VAL A 88 -15.45 4.36 0.82
C VAL A 88 -14.47 5.53 0.74
N SER A 89 -14.20 6.19 1.86
CA SER A 89 -13.21 7.23 2.04
C SER A 89 -12.73 7.21 3.50
N GLY A 90 -11.49 7.61 3.75
CA GLY A 90 -10.98 7.70 5.11
C GLY A 90 -9.47 7.82 5.14
N ASP A 91 -8.89 7.43 6.28
CA ASP A 91 -7.46 7.48 6.52
C ASP A 91 -6.90 6.08 6.73
N VAL A 92 -5.68 5.84 6.23
CA VAL A 92 -4.91 4.62 6.53
C VAL A 92 -3.62 5.03 7.21
N LYS A 93 -3.39 4.51 8.42
CA LYS A 93 -2.14 4.68 9.16
C LYS A 93 -1.17 3.57 8.79
N PHE A 94 -0.02 3.94 8.24
CA PHE A 94 1.07 3.02 7.94
C PHE A 94 2.20 3.17 8.95
N ILE A 95 2.55 2.07 9.60
CA ILE A 95 3.79 1.87 10.37
C ILE A 95 4.62 0.79 9.67
N ASN A 96 5.94 0.73 9.89
CA ASN A 96 6.83 -0.19 9.16
C ASN A 96 6.26 -1.62 9.00
N GLY A 97 6.04 -2.04 7.76
CA GLY A 97 5.46 -3.34 7.39
C GLY A 97 3.94 -3.43 7.37
N THR A 98 3.23 -2.30 7.42
CA THR A 98 1.77 -2.28 7.36
C THR A 98 1.28 -2.68 5.98
N LYS A 99 0.39 -3.68 5.93
CA LYS A 99 -0.35 -4.04 4.72
C LYS A 99 -1.82 -3.69 4.91
N ALA A 100 -2.34 -2.86 4.02
CA ALA A 100 -3.74 -2.48 3.97
C ALA A 100 -4.40 -3.11 2.73
N LEU A 101 -5.60 -3.65 2.91
CA LEU A 101 -6.43 -4.22 1.85
C LEU A 101 -7.79 -3.52 1.86
N LEU A 102 -8.12 -2.84 0.77
CA LEU A 102 -9.41 -2.22 0.53
C LEU A 102 -10.13 -2.94 -0.60
N ILE A 103 -11.30 -3.49 -0.32
CA ILE A 103 -12.11 -4.23 -1.29
C ILE A 103 -13.39 -3.45 -1.56
N PHE A 104 -13.72 -3.29 -2.85
CA PHE A 104 -14.99 -2.72 -3.30
C PHE A 104 -15.88 -3.75 -3.96
N VAL A 105 -17.16 -3.69 -3.64
CA VAL A 105 -18.24 -4.41 -4.32
C VAL A 105 -19.37 -3.41 -4.60
N SER A 106 -20.14 -3.61 -5.66
CA SER A 106 -21.35 -2.81 -5.88
C SER A 106 -22.54 -3.69 -6.21
N ASN A 107 -23.72 -3.22 -5.86
CA ASN A 107 -24.98 -3.79 -6.31
C ASN A 107 -25.87 -2.70 -6.91
N PHE A 108 -26.71 -3.08 -7.87
CA PHE A 108 -27.75 -2.22 -8.41
C PHE A 108 -29.04 -3.03 -8.52
N ASP A 109 -30.08 -2.61 -7.80
CA ASP A 109 -31.38 -3.30 -7.78
C ASP A 109 -32.40 -2.76 -8.81
N GLY A 110 -31.99 -1.78 -9.61
CA GLY A 110 -32.84 -1.09 -10.59
C GLY A 110 -33.20 0.34 -10.19
N GLU A 111 -33.08 0.70 -8.90
CA GLU A 111 -33.35 2.04 -8.38
C GLU A 111 -32.19 2.58 -7.54
N THR A 112 -31.61 1.73 -6.70
CA THR A 112 -30.54 2.08 -5.78
C THR A 112 -29.24 1.41 -6.20
N PHE A 113 -28.19 2.23 -6.37
CA PHE A 113 -26.83 1.78 -6.54
C PHE A 113 -26.12 1.87 -5.19
N THR A 114 -25.75 0.72 -4.64
CA THR A 114 -25.00 0.63 -3.38
C THR A 114 -23.57 0.21 -3.67
N ILE A 115 -22.60 1.00 -3.20
CA ILE A 115 -21.20 0.61 -3.16
C ILE A 115 -20.83 0.20 -1.72
N PHE A 116 -20.22 -0.98 -1.60
CA PHE A 116 -19.74 -1.54 -0.35
C PHE A 116 -18.21 -1.51 -0.38
N ALA A 117 -17.62 -0.98 0.67
CA ALA A 117 -16.18 -1.03 0.91
C ALA A 117 -15.88 -1.86 2.16
N SER A 118 -14.73 -2.51 2.18
CA SER A 118 -14.17 -3.12 3.38
C SER A 118 -12.68 -2.85 3.42
N LEU A 119 -12.20 -2.29 4.54
CA LEU A 119 -10.79 -2.02 4.80
C LEU A 119 -10.30 -2.98 5.88
N SER A 120 -9.23 -3.70 5.59
CA SER A 120 -8.50 -4.54 6.54
C SER A 120 -7.06 -4.10 6.59
N ILE A 121 -6.47 -4.06 7.78
CA ILE A 121 -5.08 -3.62 8.00
C ILE A 121 -4.41 -4.68 8.86
N THR A 122 -3.17 -5.04 8.54
CA THR A 122 -2.37 -5.91 9.42
C THR A 122 -2.12 -5.21 10.75
N ASP A 123 -2.51 -5.87 11.84
CA ASP A 123 -2.24 -5.37 13.19
C ASP A 123 -0.81 -5.79 13.58
N ARG A 124 0.13 -4.83 13.63
CA ARG A 124 1.48 -5.11 14.10
C ARG A 124 1.51 -4.93 15.62
N ALA A 125 1.38 -6.04 16.35
CA ALA A 125 1.35 -6.07 17.82
C ALA A 125 2.70 -5.72 18.50
N ASP A 126 3.76 -5.42 17.74
CA ASP A 126 5.11 -5.14 18.25
C ASP A 126 5.48 -3.65 18.26
N TYR A 127 4.55 -2.74 17.95
CA TYR A 127 4.78 -1.30 18.12
C TYR A 127 4.74 -0.91 19.60
N ASN A 128 5.80 -1.24 20.34
CA ASN A 128 6.04 -0.84 21.73
C ASN A 128 6.43 0.64 21.87
N GLY A 129 5.81 1.54 21.09
CA GLY A 129 5.94 2.99 21.29
C GLY A 129 7.39 3.51 21.36
N LEU A 130 8.34 2.84 20.70
CA LEU A 130 9.68 3.39 20.54
C LEU A 130 9.52 4.54 19.54
N THR A 131 9.42 5.74 20.11
CA THR A 131 9.41 7.03 19.45
C THR A 131 10.35 7.02 18.26
N ASP A 132 9.85 7.47 17.11
CA ASP A 132 10.68 7.85 15.98
C ASP A 132 11.81 8.77 16.50
N PRO A 133 13.10 8.41 16.35
CA PRO A 133 14.21 9.24 16.80
C PRO A 133 14.28 10.59 16.06
N LEU A 134 13.44 10.82 15.04
CA LEU A 134 13.29 12.09 14.33
C LEU A 134 12.09 12.93 14.81
N GLU A 135 11.29 12.43 15.74
CA GLU A 135 10.19 13.17 16.38
C GLU A 135 10.66 13.76 17.72
N ASN A 136 11.57 14.74 17.66
CA ASN A 136 11.85 15.60 18.81
C ASN A 136 12.00 17.05 18.32
N PRO A 137 11.29 18.04 18.92
CA PRO A 137 11.40 19.45 18.54
C PRO A 137 12.78 20.06 18.81
#